data_AF-A0A924B188-F1
#
_entry.id   AF-A0A924B188-F1
#
_cell.length_a   1.000
_cell.length_b   1.000
_cell.length_c   1.000
_cell.angle_alpha   90.00
_cell.angle_beta   90.00
_cell.angle_gamma   90.00
#
_symmetry.space_group_name_H-M   'P 1'
#
loop_
_entity.id
_entity.type
_entity.pdbx_description
1 polymer ?
#
loop_
_entity_poly.entity_id
_entity_poly.type
_entity_poly.pdbx_seq_one_letter_code
_entity_poly.pdbx_strand_id
1 'polypeptide(L)'
;MPEPGPRSHDFNRRDELPRELVAALSSAPGARERFEELSLAHRREYVRWVREARRDDTRERRAAQTVMRLLEKVMLPKPEAE
;
A
#
# COMPACT_ATOMS: atom_id res chain seq x y z
N MET A 1 -1.81 -9.18 24.04
CA MET A 1 -2.40 -8.19 23.13
C MET A 1 -1.22 -7.41 22.54
N PRO A 2 -0.88 -7.51 21.25
CA PRO A 2 0.21 -6.69 20.73
C PRO A 2 -0.32 -5.26 20.52
N GLU A 3 0.17 -4.33 21.33
CA GLU A 3 0.05 -2.90 21.11
C GLU A 3 1.09 -2.50 20.04
N PRO A 4 0.71 -2.02 18.85
CA PRO A 4 1.67 -1.38 17.97
C PRO A 4 1.96 0.03 18.50
N GLY A 5 3.08 0.16 19.20
CA GLY A 5 3.57 1.45 19.69
C GLY A 5 3.86 2.45 18.56
N PRO A 6 3.86 3.77 18.88
CA PRO A 6 4.05 4.83 17.91
C PRO A 6 5.50 4.86 17.43
N ARG A 7 5.79 4.19 16.32
CA ARG A 7 7.04 4.44 15.60
C ARG A 7 6.82 5.67 14.75
N SER A 8 7.23 6.82 15.29
CA SER A 8 7.55 8.01 14.52
C SER A 8 8.27 7.59 13.25
N HIS A 9 7.57 7.63 12.13
CA HIS A 9 8.19 7.71 10.84
C HIS A 9 7.57 8.91 10.17
N ASP A 10 8.36 9.97 10.06
CA ASP A 10 8.09 11.17 9.30
C ASP A 10 7.32 10.83 8.01
N PHE A 11 5.99 11.04 8.05
CA PHE A 11 5.05 10.75 6.97
C PHE A 11 5.16 11.76 5.81
N ASN A 12 6.22 12.56 5.79
CA ASN A 12 6.42 13.68 4.89
C ASN A 12 6.97 13.26 3.51
N ARG A 13 6.35 12.23 2.92
CA ARG A 13 6.60 11.76 1.55
C ARG A 13 5.30 11.35 0.86
N ARG A 14 4.26 12.17 1.04
CA ARG A 14 3.04 12.10 0.23
C ARG A 14 3.35 12.14 -1.28
N ASP A 15 4.49 12.70 -1.69
CA ASP A 15 4.96 12.76 -3.07
C ASP A 15 5.42 11.43 -3.69
N GLU A 16 5.80 10.40 -2.90
CA GLU A 16 6.18 9.09 -3.47
C GLU A 16 4.97 8.15 -3.66
N LEU A 17 3.84 8.39 -2.97
CA LEU A 17 2.67 7.51 -3.02
C LEU A 17 1.74 7.84 -4.22
N PRO A 18 1.38 6.88 -5.07
CA PRO A 18 0.40 7.12 -6.13
C PRO A 18 -0.96 7.41 -5.51
N ARG A 19 -1.68 8.37 -6.11
CA ARG A 19 -2.99 8.85 -5.63
C ARG A 19 -4.00 7.71 -5.48
N GLU A 20 -3.96 6.75 -6.40
CA GLU A 20 -4.73 5.50 -6.42
C GLU A 20 -4.59 4.71 -5.10
N LEU A 21 -3.35 4.55 -4.62
CA LEU A 21 -3.04 3.81 -3.40
C LEU A 21 -3.53 4.58 -2.17
N VAL A 22 -3.38 5.91 -2.17
CA VAL A 22 -3.90 6.76 -1.10
C VAL A 22 -5.42 6.70 -1.03
N ALA A 23 -6.10 6.75 -2.17
CA ALA A 23 -7.55 6.64 -2.25
C ALA A 23 -8.04 5.28 -1.72
N ALA A 24 -7.40 4.18 -2.16
CA ALA A 24 -7.72 2.83 -1.69
C ALA A 24 -7.51 2.69 -0.16
N LEU A 25 -6.38 3.17 0.36
CA LEU A 25 -6.09 3.16 1.80
C LEU A 25 -7.05 4.05 2.60
N SER A 26 -7.49 5.17 2.03
CA SER A 26 -8.47 6.06 2.67
C SER A 26 -9.85 5.41 2.78
N SER A 27 -10.20 4.49 1.88
CA SER A 27 -11.46 3.73 1.94
C SER A 27 -11.43 2.60 2.97
N ALA A 28 -10.25 2.24 3.50
CA ALA A 28 -10.06 1.10 4.40
C ALA A 28 -9.09 1.42 5.54
N PRO A 29 -9.58 1.99 6.67
CA PRO A 29 -8.73 2.41 7.78
C PRO A 29 -7.89 1.27 8.39
N GLY A 30 -8.42 0.05 8.46
CA GLY A 30 -7.66 -1.11 8.96
C GLY A 30 -6.47 -1.52 8.07
N ALA A 31 -6.58 -1.31 6.75
CA ALA A 31 -5.49 -1.55 5.83
C ALA A 31 -4.43 -0.44 5.93
N ARG A 32 -4.91 0.79 6.13
CA ARG A 32 -4.08 1.95 6.35
C ARG A 32 -3.23 1.78 7.60
N GLU A 33 -3.79 1.39 8.74
CA GLU A 33 -3.00 1.11 9.95
C GLU A 33 -1.91 0.07 9.69
N ARG A 34 -2.24 -1.03 9.01
CA ARG A 34 -1.24 -2.07 8.64
C ARG A 34 -0.17 -1.55 7.70
N PHE A 35 -0.53 -0.69 6.76
CA PHE A 35 0.41 -0.04 5.85
C PHE A 35 1.31 0.96 6.58
N GLU A 36 0.77 1.68 7.58
CA GLU A 36 1.51 2.59 8.45
C GLU A 36 2.43 1.83 9.43
N GLU A 37 2.10 0.60 9.81
CA GLU A 37 2.97 -0.31 10.56
C GLU A 37 4.14 -0.87 9.71
N LEU A 38 3.96 -1.00 8.38
CA LEU A 38 5.00 -1.52 7.49
C LEU A 38 6.19 -0.55 7.37
N SER A 39 7.39 -1.10 7.19
CA SER A 39 8.60 -0.31 6.94
C SER A 39 8.57 0.33 5.55
N LEU A 40 9.26 1.47 5.38
CA LEU A 40 9.30 2.22 4.11
C LEU A 40 9.68 1.37 2.90
N ALA A 41 10.58 0.38 3.06
CA ALA A 41 11.00 -0.50 1.97
C ALA A 41 9.82 -1.25 1.35
N HIS A 42 8.96 -1.84 2.18
CA HIS A 42 7.75 -2.54 1.71
C HIS A 42 6.76 -1.57 1.07
N ARG A 43 6.55 -0.38 1.65
CA ARG A 43 5.67 0.64 1.06
C ARG A 43 6.15 1.06 -0.33
N ARG A 44 7.47 1.27 -0.49
CA ARG A 44 8.08 1.64 -1.76
C ARG A 44 7.97 0.52 -2.81
N GLU A 45 7.99 -0.73 -2.39
CA GLU A 45 7.73 -1.87 -3.27
C GLU A 45 6.31 -1.84 -3.83
N TYR A 46 5.29 -1.62 -2.98
CA TYR A 46 3.90 -1.45 -3.43
C TYR A 46 3.75 -0.24 -4.36
N VAL A 47 4.37 0.89 -4.02
CA VAL A 47 4.39 2.09 -4.86
C VAL A 47 4.99 1.82 -6.23
N ARG A 48 6.14 1.13 -6.28
CA ARG A 48 6.79 0.75 -7.54
C ARG A 48 5.86 -0.15 -8.34
N TRP A 49 5.27 -1.17 -7.72
CA TRP A 49 4.36 -2.10 -8.37
C TRP A 49 3.13 -1.42 -8.96
N VAL A 50 2.54 -0.47 -8.25
CA VAL A 50 1.44 0.35 -8.79
C VAL A 50 1.96 1.23 -9.92
N ARG A 51 3.10 1.92 -9.75
CA ARG A 51 3.70 2.76 -10.82
C ARG A 51 4.08 1.99 -12.08
N GLU A 52 4.46 0.71 -11.96
CA GLU A 52 4.80 -0.16 -13.09
C GLU A 52 3.60 -0.46 -14.00
N ALA A 53 2.37 -0.33 -13.50
CA ALA A 53 1.20 -0.45 -14.37
C ALA A 53 1.13 0.76 -15.32
N ARG A 54 1.06 0.47 -16.63
CA ARG A 54 0.94 1.49 -17.70
C ARG A 54 -0.47 2.08 -17.81
N ARG A 55 -1.49 1.37 -17.34
CA ARG A 55 -2.90 1.76 -17.36
C ARG A 55 -3.32 2.20 -15.95
N ASP A 56 -3.94 3.38 -15.83
CA ASP A 56 -4.48 3.86 -14.55
C ASP A 56 -5.55 2.92 -13.97
N ASP A 57 -6.44 2.34 -14.79
CA ASP A 57 -7.40 1.32 -14.33
C ASP A 57 -6.71 0.12 -13.62
N THR A 58 -5.55 -0.30 -14.13
CA THR A 58 -4.73 -1.36 -13.52
C THR A 58 -4.03 -0.87 -12.24
N ARG A 59 -3.66 0.41 -12.16
CA ARG A 59 -3.07 1.01 -10.95
C ARG A 59 -4.08 1.01 -9.80
N GLU A 60 -5.30 1.45 -10.08
CA GLU A 60 -6.41 1.43 -9.12
C GLU A 60 -6.71 0.00 -8.66
N ARG A 61 -6.79 -0.96 -9.61
CA ARG A 61 -6.93 -2.40 -9.29
C ARG A 61 -5.82 -2.91 -8.37
N ARG A 62 -4.55 -2.60 -8.67
CA ARG A 62 -3.39 -3.01 -7.86
C ARG A 62 -3.40 -2.35 -6.47
N ALA A 63 -3.77 -1.08 -6.40
CA ALA A 63 -3.94 -0.35 -5.14
C ALA A 63 -5.03 -1.00 -4.27
N ALA A 64 -6.23 -1.22 -4.81
CA ALA A 64 -7.32 -1.87 -4.10
C ALA A 64 -6.95 -3.30 -3.64
N GLN A 65 -6.25 -4.06 -4.49
CA GLN A 65 -5.81 -5.42 -4.17
C GLN A 65 -4.75 -5.44 -3.05
N THR A 66 -3.86 -4.44 -3.02
CA THR A 66 -2.91 -4.24 -1.91
C THR A 66 -3.66 -4.06 -0.59
N VAL A 67 -4.66 -3.18 -0.59
CA VAL A 67 -5.49 -2.87 0.59
C VAL A 67 -6.24 -4.10 1.10
N MET A 68 -6.86 -4.86 0.21
CA MET A 68 -7.54 -6.10 0.57
C MET A 68 -6.59 -7.13 1.22
N ARG A 69 -5.38 -7.28 0.69
CA ARG A 69 -4.40 -8.26 1.20
C ARG A 69 -3.71 -7.80 2.49
N LEU A 70 -3.53 -6.50 2.70
CA LEU A 70 -3.08 -5.94 3.98
C LEU A 70 -4.05 -6.27 5.12
N LEU A 71 -5.35 -6.31 4.81
CA LEU A 71 -6.39 -6.78 5.73
C LEU A 71 -6.33 -8.31 5.93
N GLU A 72 -6.05 -9.06 4.85
CA GLU A 72 -5.96 -10.53 4.84
C GLU A 72 -4.63 -11.10 5.41
N LYS A 73 -3.65 -10.25 5.76
CA LYS A 73 -2.28 -10.65 6.20
C LYS A 73 -1.44 -11.42 5.16
N VAL A 74 -1.64 -11.21 3.86
CA VAL A 74 -0.79 -11.79 2.80
C VAL A 74 0.09 -10.71 2.18
N MET A 75 1.42 -10.88 2.22
CA MET A 75 2.38 -9.92 1.65
C MET A 75 2.89 -10.34 0.27
N LEU A 76 2.86 -9.36 -0.64
CA LEU A 76 3.34 -9.29 -2.03
C LEU A 76 2.79 -10.29 -3.08
N PRO A 77 2.14 -9.82 -4.16
CA PRO A 77 1.86 -10.64 -5.34
C PRO A 77 3.08 -10.72 -6.27
N LYS A 78 3.27 -11.89 -6.91
CA LYS A 78 4.16 -12.01 -8.07
C LYS A 78 3.54 -11.28 -9.27
N PRO A 79 4.35 -10.64 -10.14
CA PRO A 79 3.84 -9.98 -11.33
C PRO A 79 3.35 -11.03 -12.32
N GLU A 80 2.06 -11.32 -12.32
CA GLU A 80 1.40 -11.93 -13.48
C GLU A 80 1.24 -10.79 -14.51
N ALA A 81 2.19 -10.74 -15.43
CA ALA A 81 2.18 -9.84 -16.56
C ALA A 81 1.26 -10.44 -17.63
N GLU A 82 0.19 -9.73 -17.95
CA GLU A 82 -0.62 -9.91 -19.17
C GLU A 82 -0.32 -8.75 -20.13
#